data_AF-A0A2H3B820-F1
#
_entry.id   AF-A0A2H3B820-F1
#
_cell.length_a   1.000
_cell.length_b   1.000
_cell.length_c   1.000
_cell.angle_alpha   90.00
_cell.angle_beta   90.00
_cell.angle_gamma   90.00
#
_symmetry.space_group_name_H-M   'P 1'
#
loop_
_entity.id
_entity.type
_entity.pdbx_description
1 polymer ?
#
loop_
_entity_poly.entity_id
_entity_poly.type
_entity_poly.pdbx_seq_one_letter_code
_entity_poly.pdbx_strand_id
1 'polypeptide(L)'
;MNISPVAFGSIAAFVALFNWIWASVLLSYNYRPDSRHTLTSAKAHLVSYATLAVVWLVLSICLTEQLPQQCNFEIPSDGEASIWCMADSAAAGMGWILTILCAS
;
A
#
# COMPACT_ATOMS: atom_id res chain seq x y z
N MET A 1 6.26 18.32 -0.63
CA MET A 1 7.09 17.68 -1.67
C MET A 1 6.20 17.49 -2.89
N ASN A 2 6.54 18.08 -4.03
CA ASN A 2 5.72 18.00 -5.24
C ASN A 2 6.14 16.76 -6.04
N ILE A 3 5.67 15.58 -5.61
CA ILE A 3 5.88 14.33 -6.35
C ILE A 3 4.81 14.28 -7.44
N SER A 4 5.20 14.03 -8.70
CA SER A 4 4.21 13.93 -9.77
C SER A 4 3.26 12.74 -9.51
N PRO A 5 1.95 12.87 -9.81
CA PRO A 5 0.98 11.80 -9.58
C PRO A 5 1.39 10.47 -10.23
N VAL A 6 2.00 10.55 -11.42
CA VAL A 6 2.53 9.40 -12.16
C VAL A 6 3.69 8.71 -11.43
N ALA A 7 4.63 9.48 -10.87
CA ALA A 7 5.74 8.93 -10.09
C ALA A 7 5.23 8.32 -8.79
N PHE A 8 4.27 8.98 -8.13
CA PHE A 8 3.67 8.48 -6.91
C PHE A 8 2.91 7.16 -7.13
N GLY A 9 2.08 7.08 -8.17
CA GLY A 9 1.36 5.86 -8.54
C GLY A 9 2.32 4.69 -8.88
N SER A 10 3.43 4.99 -9.55
CA SER A 10 4.47 3.98 -9.87
C SER A 10 5.13 3.43 -8.60
N ILE A 11 5.45 4.30 -7.64
CA ILE A 11 6.01 3.91 -6.34
C ILE A 11 5.00 3.06 -5.55
N ALA A 12 3.75 3.49 -5.50
CA ALA A 12 2.69 2.76 -4.81
C ALA A 12 2.49 1.35 -5.41
N ALA A 13 2.48 1.23 -6.74
CA ALA A 13 2.39 -0.05 -7.43
C ALA A 13 3.59 -0.96 -7.13
N PHE A 14 4.81 -0.41 -7.14
CA PHE A 14 6.01 -1.17 -6.80
C PHE A 14 5.97 -1.69 -5.35
N VAL A 15 5.57 -0.84 -4.40
CA VAL A 15 5.41 -1.22 -2.99
C VAL A 15 4.34 -2.30 -2.84
N ALA A 16 3.22 -2.20 -3.56
CA ALA A 16 2.16 -3.19 -3.53
C ALA A 16 2.65 -4.57 -4.01
N LEU A 17 3.38 -4.61 -5.14
CA LEU A 17 3.97 -5.84 -5.67
C LEU A 17 4.98 -6.45 -4.71
N PHE A 18 5.87 -5.62 -4.16
CA PHE A 18 6.85 -6.06 -3.17
C PHE A 18 6.16 -6.65 -1.94
N ASN A 19 5.15 -5.96 -1.39
CA ASN A 19 4.39 -6.43 -0.25
C ASN A 19 3.72 -7.79 -0.53
N TRP A 20 3.13 -7.96 -1.72
CA TRP A 20 2.49 -9.21 -2.11
C TRP A 20 3.47 -10.39 -2.22
N ILE A 21 4.64 -10.16 -2.83
CA ILE A 21 5.72 -11.16 -2.91
C ILE A 21 6.19 -11.52 -1.51
N TRP A 22 6.46 -10.51 -0.67
CA TRP A 22 6.97 -10.71 0.68
C TRP A 22 5.98 -11.47 1.58
N ALA A 23 4.69 -11.11 1.51
CA ALA A 23 3.63 -11.83 2.19
C ALA A 23 3.54 -13.29 1.75
N SER A 24 3.68 -13.58 0.45
CA SER A 24 3.67 -14.93 -0.10
C SER A 24 4.86 -15.76 0.42
N VAL A 25 6.04 -15.15 0.48
CA VAL A 25 7.24 -15.76 1.08
C VAL A 25 6.98 -16.10 2.54
N LEU A 26 6.56 -15.13 3.36
CA LEU A 26 6.27 -15.34 4.79
C LEU A 26 5.22 -16.43 5.01
N LEU A 27 4.16 -16.48 4.20
CA LEU A 27 3.11 -17.50 4.30
C LEU A 27 3.65 -18.91 3.98
N SER A 28 4.53 -19.03 2.99
CA SER A 28 5.15 -20.32 2.63
C SER A 28 5.99 -20.91 3.76
N TYR A 29 6.63 -20.04 4.56
CA TYR A 29 7.44 -20.45 5.71
C TYR A 29 6.59 -20.72 6.96
N ASN A 30 5.43 -20.08 7.10
CA ASN A 30 4.50 -20.32 8.22
C ASN A 30 3.97 -21.78 8.27
N TYR A 31 3.98 -22.51 7.15
CA TYR A 31 3.58 -23.93 7.10
C TYR A 31 4.61 -24.89 7.74
N ARG A 32 5.80 -24.41 8.14
CA ARG A 32 6.87 -25.23 8.76
C ARG A 32 7.27 -24.71 10.15
N PRO A 33 6.39 -24.81 11.17
CA PRO A 33 6.64 -24.28 12.51
C PRO A 33 7.88 -24.85 13.22
N ASP A 34 8.32 -26.07 12.88
CA ASP A 34 9.51 -26.71 13.47
C ASP A 34 10.85 -26.33 12.79
N SER A 35 10.82 -25.46 11.78
CA SER A 35 12.05 -25.02 11.10
C SER A 35 12.78 -23.94 11.92
N ARG A 36 14.04 -24.18 12.29
CA ARG A 36 14.93 -23.22 12.98
C ARG A 36 15.37 -22.03 12.11
N HIS A 37 14.76 -21.82 10.95
CA HIS A 37 15.13 -20.75 10.03
C HIS A 37 14.70 -19.38 10.59
N THR A 38 15.50 -18.33 10.39
CA THR A 38 15.21 -17.00 10.97
C THR A 38 13.90 -16.41 10.43
N LEU A 39 13.47 -16.82 9.24
CA LEU A 39 12.22 -16.40 8.59
C LEU A 39 10.95 -17.06 9.17
N THR A 40 11.06 -18.18 9.89
CA THR A 40 9.93 -18.80 10.61
C THR A 40 9.73 -18.21 12.01
N SER A 41 10.62 -17.31 12.44
CA SER A 41 10.51 -16.67 13.75
C SER A 41 9.42 -15.59 13.75
N ALA A 42 8.57 -15.59 14.79
CA ALA A 42 7.57 -14.53 15.03
C ALA A 42 8.16 -13.11 14.97
N LYS A 43 9.46 -12.95 15.28
CA LYS A 43 10.17 -11.67 15.15
C LYS A 43 10.28 -11.20 13.70
N ALA A 44 10.53 -12.09 12.73
CA ALA A 44 10.63 -11.74 11.32
C ALA A 44 9.28 -11.27 10.77
N HIS A 45 8.18 -11.91 11.19
CA HIS A 45 6.82 -11.46 10.88
C HIS A 45 6.54 -10.09 11.50
N LEU A 46 6.79 -9.92 12.81
CA LEU A 46 6.55 -8.64 13.51
C LEU A 46 7.31 -7.47 12.89
N VAL A 47 8.61 -7.63 12.61
CA VAL A 47 9.41 -6.56 12.00
C VAL A 47 8.91 -6.25 10.58
N SER A 48 8.59 -7.29 9.80
CA SER A 48 8.07 -7.12 8.45
C SER A 48 6.75 -6.33 8.45
N TYR A 49 5.78 -6.75 9.25
CA TYR A 49 4.48 -6.09 9.33
C TYR A 49 4.58 -4.68 9.92
N ALA A 50 5.43 -4.45 10.93
CA ALA A 50 5.66 -3.12 11.47
C ALA A 50 6.24 -2.14 10.41
N THR A 51 7.22 -2.56 9.63
CA THR A 51 7.77 -1.72 8.55
C THR A 51 6.75 -1.46 7.45
N LEU A 52 5.98 -2.48 7.06
CA LEU A 52 4.91 -2.35 6.06
C LEU A 52 3.78 -1.45 6.55
N ALA A 53 3.42 -1.51 7.84
CA ALA A 53 2.40 -0.63 8.43
C ALA A 53 2.79 0.85 8.29
N VAL A 54 4.05 1.20 8.56
CA VAL A 54 4.54 2.58 8.41
C VAL A 54 4.52 3.01 6.93
N VAL A 55 4.94 2.13 6.02
CA VAL A 55 4.94 2.42 4.58
C VAL A 55 3.52 2.63 4.06
N TRP A 56 2.59 1.73 4.40
CA TRP A 56 1.19 1.87 4.01
C TRP A 56 0.52 3.08 4.63
N LEU A 57 0.85 3.45 5.87
CA LEU A 57 0.36 4.67 6.51
C LEU A 57 0.74 5.92 5.69
N VAL A 58 2.03 6.05 5.34
CA VAL A 58 2.52 7.19 4.56
C VAL A 58 1.86 7.24 3.19
N LEU A 59 1.78 6.10 2.49
CA LEU A 59 1.12 6.02 1.18
C LEU A 59 -0.36 6.39 1.26
N SER A 60 -1.06 5.93 2.29
CA SER A 60 -2.49 6.19 2.49
C SER A 60 -2.76 7.67 2.74
N ILE A 61 -1.92 8.33 3.55
CA ILE A 61 -2.01 9.78 3.77
C ILE A 61 -1.80 10.50 2.43
N CYS A 62 -0.72 10.19 1.71
CA CYS A 62 -0.43 10.84 0.43
C CYS A 62 -1.53 10.63 -0.62
N LEU A 63 -2.11 9.43 -0.72
CA LEU A 63 -3.25 9.15 -1.59
C LEU A 63 -4.47 9.97 -1.20
N THR A 64 -4.79 10.01 0.10
CA THR A 64 -5.95 10.73 0.62
C THR A 64 -5.85 12.24 0.36
N GLU A 65 -4.66 12.83 0.52
CA GLU A 65 -4.40 14.25 0.24
C GLU A 65 -4.55 14.61 -1.25
N GLN A 66 -4.43 13.64 -2.16
CA GLN A 66 -4.60 13.86 -3.61
C GLN A 66 -6.07 13.78 -4.05
N LEU A 67 -6.95 13.10 -3.30
CA LEU A 67 -8.35 12.91 -3.66
C LEU A 67 -9.12 14.20 -3.94
N PRO A 68 -8.99 15.30 -3.16
CA PRO A 68 -9.72 16.53 -3.44
C PRO A 68 -9.39 17.15 -4.80
N GLN A 69 -8.16 16.96 -5.29
CA GLN A 69 -7.78 17.43 -6.62
C GLN A 69 -8.29 16.49 -7.71
N GLN A 70 -8.14 15.18 -7.53
CA GLN A 70 -8.51 14.17 -8.53
C GLN A 70 -10.03 14.01 -8.67
N CYS A 71 -10.77 14.28 -7.60
CA CYS A 71 -12.23 14.23 -7.58
C CYS A 71 -12.89 15.61 -7.81
N ASN A 72 -12.13 16.59 -8.28
CA ASN A 72 -12.70 17.88 -8.66
C ASN A 72 -13.20 17.84 -10.11
N PHE A 73 -14.50 17.62 -10.28
CA PHE A 73 -15.17 17.56 -11.59
C PHE A 73 -15.50 18.93 -12.19
N GLU A 74 -15.22 20.03 -11.49
CA GLU A 74 -15.47 21.39 -12.01
C GLU A 74 -14.34 21.89 -12.91
N ILE A 75 -13.15 21.25 -12.85
CA ILE A 75 -11.99 21.60 -13.65
C ILE A 75 -12.09 20.90 -15.01
N PRO A 76 -11.86 21.58 -16.15
CA PRO A 76 -11.82 20.92 -17.46
C PRO A 76 -10.76 19.83 -17.45
N SER A 77 -11.22 18.58 -17.56
CA SER A 77 -10.43 17.36 -17.60
C SER A 77 -10.59 16.69 -18.96
N ASP A 78 -9.64 15.83 -19.32
CA ASP A 78 -9.63 15.02 -20.56
C ASP A 78 -10.78 14.00 -20.69
N GLY A 79 -11.88 14.14 -19.92
CA GLY A 79 -13.02 13.22 -19.87
C GLY A 79 -12.87 12.07 -18.88
N GLU A 80 -11.66 11.87 -18.34
CA GLU A 80 -11.29 10.71 -17.52
C GLU A 80 -11.30 10.97 -16.00
N ALA A 81 -11.61 12.20 -15.54
CA ALA A 81 -11.54 12.57 -14.12
C ALA A 81 -12.33 11.61 -13.20
N SER A 82 -13.48 11.10 -13.66
CA SER A 82 -14.30 10.16 -12.89
C SER A 82 -13.58 8.84 -12.64
N ILE A 83 -12.86 8.33 -13.64
CA ILE A 83 -12.12 7.07 -13.55
C ILE A 83 -10.92 7.23 -12.62
N TRP A 84 -10.17 8.33 -12.73
CA TRP A 84 -9.03 8.61 -11.86
C TRP A 84 -9.45 8.81 -10.40
N CYS A 85 -10.51 9.59 -10.15
CA CYS A 85 -11.07 9.75 -8.80
C CYS A 85 -11.47 8.41 -8.18
N MET A 86 -12.14 7.52 -8.93
CA MET A 86 -12.55 6.21 -8.43
C MET A 86 -11.34 5.30 -8.14
N ALA A 87 -10.35 5.27 -9.04
CA ALA A 87 -9.15 4.48 -8.87
C ALA A 87 -8.33 4.93 -7.65
N ASP A 88 -8.11 6.24 -7.51
CA ASP A 88 -7.35 6.80 -6.39
C ASP A 88 -8.09 6.65 -5.06
N SER A 89 -9.42 6.77 -5.06
CA SER A 89 -10.25 6.54 -3.87
C SER A 89 -10.18 5.08 -3.42
N ALA A 90 -10.25 4.14 -4.36
CA ALA A 90 -10.11 2.72 -4.07
C ALA A 90 -8.70 2.38 -3.55
N ALA A 91 -7.67 2.95 -4.15
CA ALA A 91 -6.29 2.79 -3.71
C ALA A 91 -6.08 3.35 -2.29
N ALA A 92 -6.61 4.54 -2.00
CA ALA A 92 -6.56 5.15 -0.66
C ALA A 92 -7.25 4.26 0.38
N GLY A 93 -8.46 3.78 0.08
CA GLY A 93 -9.21 2.88 0.96
C GLY A 93 -8.46 1.58 1.25
N MET A 94 -7.90 0.94 0.22
CA MET A 94 -7.10 -0.27 0.39
C MET A 94 -5.81 -0.01 1.18
N GLY A 95 -5.15 1.12 0.96
CA GLY A 95 -3.98 1.53 1.75
C GLY A 95 -4.30 1.61 3.24
N TRP A 96 -5.43 2.24 3.61
CA TRP A 96 -5.87 2.34 4.99
C TRP A 96 -6.19 0.97 5.60
N ILE A 97 -6.86 0.08 4.86
CA ILE A 97 -7.12 -1.29 5.31
C ILE A 97 -5.81 -2.04 5.57
N LEU A 98 -4.85 -1.97 4.64
CA LEU A 98 -3.55 -2.62 4.78
C LEU A 98 -2.75 -2.07 5.95
N THR A 99 -2.85 -0.77 6.21
CA THR A 99 -2.23 -0.13 7.38
C THR A 99 -2.77 -0.73 8.67
N ILE A 100 -4.09 -0.86 8.80
CA ILE A 100 -4.74 -1.44 9.97
C ILE A 100 -4.34 -2.91 10.14
N LEU A 101 -4.40 -3.70 9.06
CA LEU A 101 -4.07 -5.13 9.09
C LEU A 101 -2.60 -5.41 9.40
N CYS A 102 -1.69 -4.53 8.99
CA CYS A 102 -0.26 -4.67 9.35
C CYS A 102 0.04 -4.20 10.78
N ALA A 103 -0.85 -3.39 11.37
CA ALA A 103 -0.70 -2.86 12.73
C ALA A 103 -1.39 -3.71 13.82
N SER A 104 -2.29 -4.62 13.43
CA SER A 104 -2.99 -5.58 14.32
C SER A 104 -2.19 -6.84 14.57
#